data_AF-A0A4V2RHI2-F1
#
_entry.id   AF-A0A4V2RHI2-F1
#
_cell.length_a   1.000
_cell.length_b   1.000
_cell.length_c   1.000
_cell.angle_alpha   90.00
_cell.angle_beta   90.00
_cell.angle_gamma   90.00
#
_symmetry.space_group_name_H-M   'P 1'
#
loop_
_entity.id
_entity.type
_entity.pdbx_description
1 polymer ?
#
loop_
_entity_poly.entity_id
_entity_poly.type
_entity_poly.pdbx_seq_one_letter_code
_entity_poly.pdbx_strand_id
1 'polypeptide(L)'
;MAAADRDSGGALGHRLDSLWIAKLYVSERTALKVEGRHKLSVQALYDHLVGQAGLRYVWDDDPERGRRAILEIYLGDQRVLVVLYPADDPFGDAWNLGSAYPLDS
;
A
#
# COMPACT_ATOMS: atom_id res chain seq x y z
N MET A 1 34.45 -13.82 -8.40
CA MET A 1 34.07 -13.74 -6.97
C MET A 1 32.59 -13.40 -6.93
N ALA A 2 31.74 -14.43 -7.01
CA ALA A 2 30.29 -14.29 -6.94
C ALA A 2 29.87 -14.49 -5.48
N ALA A 3 29.31 -13.47 -4.85
CA ALA A 3 28.67 -13.61 -3.55
C ALA A 3 27.26 -14.13 -3.78
N ALA A 4 27.05 -15.38 -3.36
CA ALA A 4 25.76 -16.05 -3.37
C ALA A 4 24.80 -15.35 -2.41
N ASP A 5 23.65 -14.99 -2.95
CA ASP A 5 22.49 -14.46 -2.26
C ASP A 5 21.96 -15.52 -1.28
N ARG A 6 21.79 -15.14 -0.01
CA ARG A 6 21.26 -16.04 1.02
C ARG A 6 19.75 -15.95 1.01
N ASP A 7 19.17 -16.91 0.30
CA ASP A 7 17.80 -17.34 0.48
C ASP A 7 17.57 -17.73 1.96
N SER A 8 16.52 -17.19 2.55
CA SER A 8 15.98 -17.58 3.84
C SER A 8 14.47 -17.41 3.77
N GLY A 9 13.84 -18.38 3.12
CA GLY A 9 12.40 -18.54 3.07
C GLY A 9 11.78 -18.68 4.47
N GLY A 10 10.66 -17.99 4.65
CA GLY A 10 9.76 -18.12 5.79
C GLY A 10 8.31 -17.96 5.34
N ALA A 11 7.76 -19.04 4.80
CA ALA A 11 6.34 -19.43 4.78
C ALA A 11 5.27 -18.31 4.69
N LEU A 12 4.99 -17.88 3.44
CA LEU A 12 3.67 -17.67 2.81
C LEU A 12 3.99 -17.16 1.39
N GLY A 13 3.78 -18.00 0.38
CA GLY A 13 4.29 -17.84 -0.99
C GLY A 13 3.65 -16.74 -1.84
N HIS A 14 3.59 -15.50 -1.34
CA HIS A 14 3.32 -14.34 -2.17
C HIS A 14 4.65 -13.68 -2.53
N ARG A 15 4.94 -13.59 -3.83
CA ARG A 15 6.06 -12.80 -4.34
C ARG A 15 5.86 -11.37 -3.85
N LEU A 16 6.69 -10.91 -2.92
CA LEU A 16 6.67 -9.51 -2.49
C LEU A 16 7.20 -8.69 -3.67
N ASP A 17 6.28 -8.08 -4.40
CA ASP A 17 6.63 -7.15 -5.45
C ASP A 17 6.94 -5.78 -4.82
N SER A 18 7.78 -5.00 -5.49
CA SER A 18 8.05 -3.61 -5.12
C SER A 18 7.14 -2.69 -5.91
N LEU A 19 6.59 -1.69 -5.24
CA LEU A 19 5.73 -0.68 -5.83
C LEU A 19 6.41 0.69 -5.81
N TRP A 20 6.18 1.47 -6.87
CA TRP A 20 6.43 2.90 -6.93
C TRP A 20 5.10 3.61 -7.18
N ILE A 21 4.82 4.65 -6.38
CA ILE A 21 3.59 5.45 -6.48
C ILE A 21 4.01 6.87 -6.83
N ALA A 22 3.79 7.29 -8.07
CA ALA A 22 4.03 8.67 -8.47
C ALA A 22 2.83 9.57 -8.14
N LYS A 23 1.61 9.02 -8.21
CA LYS A 23 0.37 9.72 -7.90
C LYS A 23 -0.53 8.85 -7.04
N LEU A 24 -1.04 9.42 -5.97
CA LEU A 24 -2.09 8.82 -5.17
C LEU A 24 -3.36 9.66 -5.33
N TYR A 25 -4.47 9.03 -5.64
CA TYR A 25 -5.80 9.63 -5.69
C TYR A 25 -6.59 9.20 -4.47
N VAL A 26 -7.15 10.18 -3.75
CA VAL A 26 -7.97 9.91 -2.57
C VAL A 26 -9.33 10.56 -2.78
N SER A 27 -10.38 9.75 -2.82
CA SER A 27 -11.74 10.28 -2.87
C SER A 27 -12.10 10.96 -1.55
N GLU A 28 -12.93 12.00 -1.58
CA GLU A 28 -13.41 12.68 -0.37
C GLU A 28 -14.03 11.70 0.63
N ARG A 29 -14.85 10.76 0.15
CA ARG A 29 -15.44 9.71 0.97
C ARG A 29 -14.39 8.82 1.65
N THR A 30 -13.32 8.47 0.93
CA THR A 30 -12.21 7.70 1.51
C THR A 30 -11.48 8.52 2.56
N ALA A 31 -11.18 9.80 2.27
CA ALA A 31 -10.51 10.69 3.21
C ALA A 31 -11.29 10.80 4.53
N LEU A 32 -12.59 11.11 4.45
CA LEU A 32 -13.48 11.19 5.61
C LEU A 32 -13.53 9.89 6.41
N LYS A 33 -13.53 8.73 5.74
CA LYS A 33 -13.51 7.43 6.42
C LYS A 33 -12.17 7.21 7.15
N VAL A 34 -11.05 7.48 6.47
CA VAL A 34 -9.70 7.27 7.01
C VAL A 34 -9.45 8.18 8.22
N GLU A 35 -9.76 9.46 8.11
CA GLU A 35 -9.57 10.44 9.18
C GLU A 35 -10.59 10.27 10.30
N GLY A 36 -11.87 10.11 9.95
CA GLY A 36 -12.96 10.06 10.93
C GLY A 36 -12.97 8.76 11.73
N ARG A 37 -12.97 7.61 11.03
CA ARG A 37 -13.12 6.29 11.64
C ARG A 37 -11.80 5.71 12.10
N HIS A 38 -10.75 5.81 11.28
CA HIS A 38 -9.47 5.15 11.56
C HIS A 38 -8.46 6.08 12.24
N LYS A 39 -8.78 7.38 12.39
CA LYS A 39 -7.92 8.39 13.01
C LYS A 39 -6.53 8.49 12.34
N LEU A 40 -6.48 8.15 11.06
CA LEU A 40 -5.26 8.24 10.25
C LEU A 40 -5.27 9.55 9.45
N SER A 41 -4.13 10.22 9.35
CA SER A 41 -3.98 11.41 8.51
C SER A 41 -3.79 11.01 7.05
N VAL A 42 -4.63 11.55 6.15
CA VAL A 42 -4.46 11.33 4.71
C VAL A 42 -3.16 11.95 4.22
N GLN A 43 -2.76 13.11 4.76
CA GLN A 43 -1.48 13.73 4.40
C GLN A 43 -0.31 12.82 4.80
N ALA A 44 -0.35 12.22 5.99
CA ALA A 44 0.70 11.30 6.43
C ALA A 44 0.79 10.07 5.51
N LEU A 45 -0.34 9.56 5.01
CA LEU A 45 -0.36 8.51 4.00
C LEU A 45 0.30 8.97 2.70
N TYR A 46 0.01 10.17 2.21
CA TYR A 46 0.67 10.73 1.03
C TYR A 46 2.19 10.76 1.20
N ASP A 47 2.68 11.29 2.31
CA ASP A 47 4.10 11.49 2.57
C ASP A 47 4.89 10.16 2.64
N HIS A 48 4.23 9.08 3.09
CA HIS A 48 4.83 7.75 3.24
C HIS A 48 4.60 6.82 2.05
N LEU A 49 3.76 7.20 1.07
CA LEU A 49 3.43 6.38 -0.08
C LEU A 49 3.98 6.98 -1.37
N VAL A 50 3.78 8.27 -1.59
CA VAL A 50 4.14 8.89 -2.87
C VAL A 50 5.64 9.15 -2.93
N GLY A 51 6.27 8.70 -4.01
CA GLY A 51 7.70 8.88 -4.24
C GLY A 51 8.61 8.02 -3.35
N GLN A 52 8.05 7.06 -2.61
CA GLN A 52 8.84 6.14 -1.80
C GLN A 52 9.28 4.92 -2.60
N ALA A 53 10.57 4.59 -2.53
CA ALA A 53 11.13 3.42 -3.19
C ALA A 53 10.97 2.18 -2.31
N GLY A 54 10.75 1.02 -2.94
CA GLY A 54 10.77 -0.26 -2.22
C GLY A 54 9.52 -0.55 -1.39
N LEU A 55 8.39 0.11 -1.67
CA LEU A 55 7.12 -0.21 -1.01
C LEU A 55 6.74 -1.65 -1.33
N ARG A 56 6.74 -2.50 -0.31
CA ARG A 56 6.42 -3.92 -0.47
C ARG A 56 4.92 -4.08 -0.44
N TYR A 57 4.41 -4.85 -1.40
CA TYR A 57 2.99 -5.13 -1.47
C TYR A 57 2.73 -6.56 -1.92
N VAL A 58 1.51 -7.00 -1.68
CA VAL A 58 0.96 -8.23 -2.23
C VAL A 58 -0.26 -7.89 -3.07
N TRP A 59 -0.44 -8.65 -4.14
CA TRP A 59 -1.70 -8.64 -4.89
C TRP A 59 -2.74 -9.47 -4.16
N ASP A 60 -3.96 -8.95 -4.12
CA ASP A 60 -5.15 -9.64 -3.66
C ASP A 60 -6.24 -9.48 -4.72
N ASP A 61 -6.70 -10.62 -5.24
CA ASP A 61 -7.73 -10.69 -6.27
C ASP A 61 -9.06 -11.02 -5.60
N ASP A 62 -9.89 -10.00 -5.40
CA ASP A 62 -11.20 -10.14 -4.78
C ASP A 62 -12.28 -10.21 -5.86
N PRO A 63 -13.14 -11.24 -5.86
CA PRO A 63 -14.13 -11.44 -6.93
C PRO A 63 -15.17 -10.32 -7.00
N GLU A 64 -15.42 -9.59 -5.91
CA GLU A 64 -16.41 -8.52 -5.86
C GLU A 64 -15.76 -7.13 -6.03
N ARG A 65 -14.57 -6.96 -5.47
CA ARG A 65 -13.88 -5.66 -5.39
C ARG A 65 -12.82 -5.47 -6.46
N GLY A 66 -12.47 -6.53 -7.19
CA GLY A 66 -11.39 -6.54 -8.17
C GLY A 66 -10.01 -6.65 -7.54
N ARG A 67 -8.99 -6.53 -8.40
CA ARG A 67 -7.58 -6.65 -8.04
C ARG A 67 -7.10 -5.43 -7.25
N ARG A 68 -6.48 -5.67 -6.09
CA ARG A 68 -5.94 -4.63 -5.19
C ARG A 68 -4.53 -4.94 -4.74
N ALA A 69 -3.74 -3.90 -4.54
CA ALA A 69 -2.46 -3.98 -3.88
C ALA A 69 -2.65 -3.72 -2.38
N ILE A 70 -2.13 -4.62 -1.55
CA ILE A 70 -2.14 -4.50 -0.10
C ILE A 70 -0.71 -4.32 0.38
N LEU A 71 -0.47 -3.26 1.14
CA LEU A 71 0.85 -2.91 1.65
C LEU A 71 0.79 -2.45 3.09
N GLU A 72 1.81 -2.81 3.84
CA GLU A 72 1.99 -2.41 5.23
C GLU A 72 2.99 -1.26 5.29
N ILE A 73 2.63 -0.20 6.01
CA ILE A 73 3.52 0.93 6.30
C ILE A 73 3.52 1.22 7.79
N TYR A 74 4.50 2.02 8.20
CA TYR A 74 4.58 2.57 9.54
C TYR A 74 4.32 4.08 9.48
N LEU A 75 3.36 4.56 10.25
CA LEU A 75 3.14 5.99 10.51
C LEU A 75 3.57 6.28 11.94
N GLY A 76 4.85 6.65 12.12
CA GLY A 76 5.47 6.63 13.45
C GLY A 76 5.54 5.21 14.00
N ASP A 77 5.04 5.00 15.21
CA ASP A 77 5.01 3.68 15.87
C ASP A 77 3.77 2.84 15.49
N GLN A 78 2.88 3.37 14.66
CA GLN A 78 1.62 2.72 14.29
C GLN A 78 1.75 1.96 12.97
N ARG A 79 1.49 0.65 12.99
CA ARG A 79 1.38 -0.17 11.78
C ARG A 79 0.05 0.05 11.10
N VAL A 80 0.10 0.33 9.80
CA VAL A 80 -1.07 0.63 8.99
C VAL A 80 -1.08 -0.25 7.75
N LEU A 81 -2.20 -0.92 7.52
CA LEU A 81 -2.46 -1.67 6.31
C LEU A 81 -3.21 -0.78 5.32
N VAL A 82 -2.62 -0.61 4.15
CA VAL A 82 -3.10 0.25 3.07
C VAL A 82 -3.58 -0.61 1.92
N VAL A 83 -4.73 -0.26 1.37
CA VAL A 83 -5.34 -0.92 0.22
C VAL A 83 -5.39 0.07 -0.93
N LEU A 84 -4.71 -0.27 -2.02
CA LEU A 84 -4.66 0.51 -3.24
C LEU A 84 -5.29 -0.25 -4.41
N TYR A 85 -5.91 0.51 -5.31
CA TYR A 85 -6.35 0.01 -6.61
C TYR A 85 -5.54 0.71 -7.70
N PRO A 86 -5.16 0.02 -8.79
CA PRO A 86 -4.57 0.67 -9.95
C PRO A 86 -5.49 1.81 -10.43
N ALA A 87 -4.91 2.96 -10.75
CA ALA A 87 -5.62 4.01 -11.48
C ALA A 87 -5.39 3.84 -12.98
N ASP A 88 -6.34 4.32 -13.78
CA ASP A 88 -6.16 4.43 -15.22
C ASP A 88 -5.19 5.61 -15.49
N ASP A 89 -3.90 5.30 -15.59
CA ASP A 89 -2.82 6.24 -15.90
C ASP A 89 -1.87 5.59 -16.92
N PRO A 90 -1.42 6.34 -17.94
CA PRO A 90 -0.60 5.81 -19.04
C PRO A 90 0.76 5.24 -18.62
N PHE A 91 1.27 5.60 -17.42
CA PHE A 91 2.56 5.14 -16.91
C PHE A 91 2.43 4.01 -15.88
N GLY A 92 1.21 3.73 -15.38
CA GLY A 92 0.94 2.64 -14.43
C GLY A 92 1.49 2.87 -13.02
N ASP A 93 1.85 4.10 -12.67
CA ASP A 93 2.38 4.51 -11.37
C ASP A 93 1.40 5.37 -10.55
N ALA A 94 0.16 5.49 -11.02
CA ALA A 94 -0.92 6.15 -10.32
C ALA A 94 -1.87 5.14 -9.66
N TRP A 95 -2.31 5.47 -8.44
CA TRP A 95 -3.06 4.56 -7.58
C TRP A 95 -4.22 5.28 -6.89
N ASN A 96 -5.32 4.56 -6.69
CA ASN A 96 -6.47 5.01 -5.90
C ASN A 96 -6.39 4.43 -4.50
N LEU A 97 -6.51 5.28 -3.46
CA LEU A 97 -6.65 4.82 -2.09
C LEU A 97 -8.05 4.23 -1.87
N GLY A 98 -8.10 2.93 -1.64
CA GLY A 98 -9.33 2.22 -1.29
C GLY A 98 -9.66 2.30 0.20
N SER A 99 -8.66 2.05 1.05
CA SER A 99 -8.78 2.13 2.51
C SER A 99 -7.40 2.16 3.15
N ALA A 100 -7.33 2.67 4.38
CA ALA A 100 -6.20 2.47 5.28
C ALA A 100 -6.74 2.16 6.68
N TYR A 101 -6.10 1.26 7.41
CA TYR A 101 -6.52 0.86 8.75
C TYR A 101 -5.32 0.51 9.64
N PRO A 102 -5.35 0.88 10.92
CA PRO A 102 -4.35 0.44 11.86
C PRO A 102 -4.47 -1.07 12.10
N LEU A 103 -3.33 -1.75 12.29
CA LEU A 103 -3.29 -3.18 12.61
C LEU A 103 -3.26 -3.48 14.11
N ASP A 104 -2.79 -2.54 14.92
CA ASP A 104 -2.57 -2.74 16.36
C ASP A 104 -3.62 -2.04 17.25
N SER A 105 -4.83 -1.81 16.73
CA SER A 105 -5.92 -1.11 17.43
C SER A 105 -6.81 -2.00 18.29
#